data_AF-A0A7W1KMJ2-F1
#
_entry.id   AF-A0A7W1KMJ2-F1
#
_cell.length_a   1.000
_cell.length_b   1.000
_cell.length_c   1.000
_cell.angle_alpha   90.00
_cell.angle_beta   90.00
_cell.angle_gamma   90.00
#
_symmetry.space_group_name_H-M   'P 1'
#
loop_
_entity.id
_entity.type
_entity.pdbx_description
1 polymer ?
#
loop_
_entity_poly.entity_id
_entity_poly.type
_entity_poly.pdbx_seq_one_letter_code
_entity_poly.pdbx_strand_id
1 'polypeptide(L)'
;MILRAESQGAKAKVDTIQVGVLGLTPLAGRSSYVLVGKTTSHPNNHWGVPVMVTKLNSLADNFHAAFNRPLYYNDISLPLGGRFDVDQNWACCHDEHRAGRDLDLRTDGDTLQGGLTSDQRIFVWDEWELLG
;
A
#
# COMPACT_ATOMS: atom_id res chain seq x y z
N MET A 1 -14.79 7.41 54.25
CA MET A 1 -13.34 7.71 54.12
C MET A 1 -13.06 7.97 52.65
N ILE A 2 -12.62 9.17 52.30
CA ILE A 2 -12.29 9.55 50.91
C ILE A 2 -10.77 9.70 50.85
N LEU A 3 -10.09 8.87 50.07
CA LEU A 3 -8.68 9.06 49.73
C LEU A 3 -8.63 10.00 48.53
N ARG A 4 -8.04 11.18 48.71
CA ARG A 4 -7.69 12.10 47.62
C ARG A 4 -6.17 12.09 47.47
N ALA A 5 -5.69 11.90 46.24
CA ALA A 5 -4.29 12.09 45.90
C ALA A 5 -4.17 13.34 45.03
N GLU A 6 -3.28 14.25 45.40
CA GLU A 6 -2.91 15.43 44.61
C GLU A 6 -1.44 15.30 44.21
N SER A 7 -1.12 15.58 42.94
CA SER A 7 0.26 15.63 42.45
C SER A 7 0.73 17.09 42.39
N GLN A 8 1.25 17.60 43.51
CA GLN A 8 1.81 18.95 43.57
C GLN A 8 3.00 19.09 42.59
N GLY A 9 2.95 20.10 41.71
CA GLY A 9 4.03 20.38 40.75
C GLY A 9 3.97 19.60 39.43
N ALA A 10 2.91 18.82 39.18
CA ALA A 10 2.69 18.22 37.86
C ALA A 10 2.52 19.33 36.82
N LYS A 11 3.39 19.34 35.81
CA LYS A 11 3.22 20.14 34.62
C LYS A 11 2.46 19.31 33.60
N ALA A 12 1.45 19.89 32.97
CA ALA A 12 0.82 19.26 31.81
C ALA A 12 1.91 18.96 30.78
N LYS A 13 2.05 17.69 30.40
CA LYS A 13 2.89 17.27 29.30
C LYS A 13 1.95 16.78 28.20
N VAL A 14 2.09 17.34 27.02
CA VAL A 14 1.46 16.80 25.82
C VAL A 14 2.41 15.75 25.27
N ASP A 15 1.88 14.55 25.05
CA ASP A 15 2.58 13.49 24.34
C ASP A 15 1.73 13.12 23.12
N THR A 16 2.39 12.72 22.04
CA THR A 16 1.72 12.33 20.79
C THR A 16 1.84 10.82 20.64
N ILE A 17 0.72 10.12 20.76
CA ILE A 17 0.66 8.69 20.47
C ILE A 17 0.23 8.53 19.02
N GLN A 18 1.12 7.99 18.19
CA GLN A 18 0.77 7.57 16.84
C GLN A 18 0.16 6.17 16.91
N VAL A 19 -1.09 6.04 16.46
CA VAL A 19 -1.80 4.76 16.37
C VAL A 19 -1.87 4.38 14.89
N GLY A 20 -1.17 3.30 14.52
CA GLY A 20 -1.07 2.83 13.14
C GLY A 20 0.13 1.92 12.94
N VAL A 21 0.36 1.47 11.71
CA VAL A 21 1.54 0.68 11.35
C VAL A 21 2.73 1.62 11.18
N LEU A 22 3.73 1.48 12.06
CA LEU A 22 4.91 2.33 12.04
C LEU A 22 5.83 1.98 10.87
N GLY A 23 6.42 3.00 10.26
CA GLY A 23 7.44 2.84 9.23
C GLY A 23 6.91 2.56 7.82
N LEU A 24 5.62 2.79 7.56
CA LEU A 24 5.12 2.78 6.19
C LEU A 24 5.75 3.92 5.37
N THR A 25 6.07 3.60 4.13
CA THR A 25 6.71 4.50 3.17
C THR A 25 5.89 4.57 1.89
N PRO A 26 5.81 5.74 1.23
CA PRO A 26 5.07 5.86 -0.01
C PRO A 26 5.81 5.15 -1.14
N LEU A 27 5.09 4.40 -1.96
CA LEU A 27 5.59 3.94 -3.26
C LEU A 27 5.53 5.12 -4.24
N ALA A 28 6.68 5.69 -4.58
CA ALA A 28 6.75 6.79 -5.55
C ALA A 28 6.52 6.29 -6.98
N GLY A 29 5.99 7.12 -7.89
CA GLY A 29 5.83 6.72 -9.30
C GLY A 29 7.17 6.52 -10.02
N ARG A 30 7.23 5.56 -10.96
CA ARG A 30 8.42 5.23 -11.78
C ARG A 30 8.01 4.93 -13.23
N SER A 31 8.96 4.74 -14.14
CA SER A 31 8.64 4.39 -15.54
C SER A 31 8.19 2.94 -15.73
N SER A 32 8.58 2.04 -14.83
CA SER A 32 8.27 0.61 -14.86
C SER A 32 6.88 0.26 -14.32
N TYR A 33 6.19 1.21 -13.67
CA TYR A 33 4.81 1.03 -13.23
C TYR A 33 4.05 2.34 -13.10
N VAL A 34 2.73 2.26 -13.21
CA VAL A 34 1.80 3.37 -13.00
C VAL A 34 0.99 3.12 -11.74
N LEU A 35 0.88 4.14 -10.89
CA LEU A 35 0.02 4.12 -9.70
C LEU A 35 -1.42 4.50 -10.09
N VAL A 36 -2.37 3.62 -9.80
CA VAL A 36 -3.80 3.77 -10.11
C VAL A 36 -4.66 3.64 -8.85
N GLY A 37 -5.98 3.82 -8.99
CA GLY A 37 -6.95 3.64 -7.88
C GLY A 37 -7.22 4.88 -7.04
N LYS A 38 -6.27 5.83 -6.98
CA LYS A 38 -6.49 7.08 -6.25
C LYS A 38 -7.68 7.88 -6.83
N THR A 39 -8.47 8.46 -5.95
CA THR A 39 -9.60 9.35 -6.29
C THR A 39 -9.52 10.63 -5.47
N THR A 40 -10.38 11.62 -5.75
CA THR A 40 -10.47 12.82 -4.92
C THR A 40 -10.79 12.50 -3.46
N SER A 41 -11.64 11.50 -3.21
CA SER A 41 -12.02 11.06 -1.87
C SER A 41 -10.96 10.18 -1.20
N HIS A 42 -10.19 9.44 -2.00
CA HIS A 42 -9.12 8.54 -1.55
C HIS A 42 -7.80 8.87 -2.28
N PRO A 43 -7.14 9.98 -1.93
CA PRO A 43 -5.94 10.43 -2.65
C PRO A 43 -4.68 9.62 -2.29
N ASN A 44 -4.71 8.84 -1.22
CA ASN A 44 -3.56 8.11 -0.68
C ASN A 44 -3.90 6.63 -0.50
N ASN A 45 -3.36 5.76 -1.34
CA ASN A 45 -3.57 4.31 -1.28
C ASN A 45 -2.29 3.49 -1.53
N HIS A 46 -1.12 4.13 -1.73
CA HIS A 46 0.13 3.46 -2.11
C HIS A 46 1.22 3.48 -1.03
N TRP A 47 0.88 3.14 0.21
CA TRP A 47 1.85 3.09 1.31
C TRP A 47 2.19 1.66 1.68
N GLY A 48 3.47 1.32 1.78
CA GLY A 48 3.92 -0.03 2.09
C GLY A 48 5.08 -0.04 3.07
N VAL A 49 5.32 -1.18 3.72
CA VAL A 49 6.56 -1.38 4.47
C VAL A 49 7.76 -1.31 3.52
N PRO A 50 8.95 -0.88 3.96
CA PRO A 50 10.09 -0.63 3.06
C PRO A 50 10.46 -1.85 2.21
N VAL A 51 10.40 -3.06 2.78
CA VAL A 51 10.66 -4.31 2.05
C VAL A 51 9.63 -4.56 0.94
N MET A 52 8.34 -4.24 1.17
CA MET A 52 7.29 -4.35 0.14
C MET A 52 7.58 -3.39 -1.00
N VAL A 53 7.90 -2.12 -0.68
CA VAL A 53 8.26 -1.10 -1.67
C VAL A 53 9.47 -1.52 -2.50
N THR A 54 10.50 -2.10 -1.89
CA THR A 54 11.66 -2.63 -2.62
C THR A 54 11.29 -3.76 -3.58
N LYS A 55 10.47 -4.73 -3.12
CA LYS A 55 10.06 -5.86 -3.97
C LYS A 55 9.19 -5.41 -5.15
N LEU A 56 8.24 -4.51 -4.92
CA LEU A 56 7.39 -3.97 -5.99
C LEU A 56 8.19 -3.21 -7.05
N ASN A 57 9.23 -2.50 -6.62
CA ASN A 57 10.18 -1.85 -7.51
C ASN A 57 10.92 -2.87 -8.38
N SER A 58 11.47 -3.93 -7.77
CA SER A 58 12.18 -4.99 -8.49
C SER A 58 11.27 -5.75 -9.47
N LEU A 59 10.07 -6.14 -9.03
CA LEU A 59 9.09 -6.83 -9.87
C LEU A 59 8.75 -6.01 -11.13
N ALA A 60 8.47 -4.72 -10.97
CA ALA A 60 8.12 -3.85 -12.08
C ALA A 60 9.31 -3.61 -13.03
N ASP A 61 10.51 -3.41 -12.49
CA ASP A 61 11.72 -3.22 -13.30
C ASP A 61 12.03 -4.48 -14.14
N ASN A 62 11.88 -5.67 -13.56
CA ASN A 62 12.06 -6.95 -14.26
C ASN A 62 10.98 -7.17 -15.34
N PHE A 63 9.72 -6.90 -15.00
CA PHE A 63 8.60 -6.99 -15.96
C PHE A 63 8.79 -6.02 -17.13
N HIS A 64 9.17 -4.79 -16.83
CA HIS A 64 9.41 -3.77 -17.85
C HIS A 64 10.58 -4.16 -18.77
N ALA A 65 11.66 -4.72 -18.22
CA ALA A 65 12.78 -5.21 -19.01
C ALA A 65 12.38 -6.37 -19.95
N ALA A 66 11.51 -7.28 -19.50
CA ALA A 66 11.08 -8.44 -20.27
C ALA A 66 10.08 -8.09 -21.38
N PHE A 67 9.16 -7.14 -21.13
CA PHE A 67 8.02 -6.89 -22.02
C PHE A 67 7.94 -5.46 -22.57
N ASN A 68 8.88 -4.58 -22.20
CA ASN A 68 8.87 -3.15 -22.53
C ASN A 68 7.52 -2.48 -22.20
N ARG A 69 6.96 -2.84 -21.05
CA ARG A 69 5.60 -2.50 -20.63
C ARG A 69 5.53 -2.22 -19.13
N PRO A 70 4.79 -1.19 -18.65
CA PRO A 70 4.64 -0.96 -17.21
C PRO A 70 3.60 -1.88 -16.57
N LEU A 71 3.75 -2.13 -15.26
CA LEU A 71 2.69 -2.68 -14.41
C LEU A 71 1.76 -1.56 -13.88
N TYR A 72 0.57 -1.92 -13.42
CA TYR A 72 -0.42 -0.98 -12.91
C TYR A 72 -0.80 -1.35 -11.49
N TYR A 73 -0.21 -0.64 -10.55
CA TYR A 73 -0.34 -0.88 -9.11
C TYR A 73 -1.51 -0.08 -8.56
N ASN A 74 -2.48 -0.80 -8.01
CA ASN A 74 -3.66 -0.25 -7.37
C ASN A 74 -3.43 -0.12 -5.86
N ASP A 75 -4.27 -0.70 -5.01
CA ASP A 75 -4.23 -0.43 -3.57
C ASP A 75 -3.09 -1.18 -2.86
N ILE A 76 -2.40 -0.49 -1.94
CA ILE A 76 -1.43 -1.07 -0.99
C ILE A 76 -1.93 -0.86 0.44
N SER A 77 -1.86 0.37 0.95
CA SER A 77 -2.39 0.77 2.26
C SER A 77 -2.47 2.30 2.38
N LEU A 78 -3.13 2.76 3.44
CA LEU A 78 -3.14 4.16 3.86
C LEU A 78 -1.80 4.56 4.53
N PRO A 79 -1.48 5.85 4.68
CA PRO A 79 -0.23 6.30 5.31
C PRO A 79 0.04 5.78 6.72
N LEU A 80 -1.01 5.42 7.46
CA LEU A 80 -0.92 4.84 8.80
C LEU A 80 -1.40 3.38 8.83
N GLY A 81 -1.61 2.78 7.66
CA GLY A 81 -2.28 1.49 7.52
C GLY A 81 -3.73 1.57 7.97
N GLY A 82 -4.22 0.48 8.52
CA GLY A 82 -5.61 0.39 8.99
C GLY A 82 -6.58 0.06 7.85
N ARG A 83 -7.85 -0.07 8.21
CA ARG A 83 -8.89 -0.56 7.31
C ARG A 83 -9.24 0.52 6.29
N PHE A 84 -9.15 0.19 5.01
CA PHE A 84 -9.69 1.04 3.95
C PHE A 84 -11.21 1.21 4.14
N ASP A 85 -11.67 2.43 3.87
CA ASP A 85 -13.08 2.76 3.61
C ASP A 85 -14.09 2.19 4.62
N VAL A 86 -13.98 2.64 5.88
CA VAL A 86 -14.85 2.19 6.98
C VAL A 86 -16.31 2.58 6.76
N ASP A 87 -16.61 3.65 6.02
CA ASP A 87 -17.99 4.11 5.79
C ASP A 87 -18.12 5.04 4.55
N GLN A 88 -17.73 4.61 3.34
CA GLN A 88 -18.66 4.39 2.21
C GLN A 88 -18.00 4.57 0.82
N ASN A 89 -17.85 3.53 -0.02
CA ASN A 89 -18.24 2.11 0.08
C ASN A 89 -17.61 1.19 -1.02
N TRP A 90 -16.29 1.02 -1.01
CA TRP A 90 -15.55 -0.17 -1.46
C TRP A 90 -15.87 -1.38 -0.54
N ALA A 91 -17.12 -1.84 -0.61
CA ALA A 91 -17.93 -2.12 0.58
C ALA A 91 -17.54 -3.29 1.51
N CYS A 92 -16.66 -4.21 1.15
CA CYS A 92 -16.05 -5.15 2.10
C CYS A 92 -15.08 -6.12 1.41
N CYS A 93 -13.92 -6.45 1.98
CA CYS A 93 -13.16 -5.76 3.01
C CYS A 93 -11.69 -6.01 2.65
N HIS A 94 -10.94 -4.98 2.21
CA HIS A 94 -9.50 -5.06 1.95
C HIS A 94 -8.75 -5.15 3.30
N ASP A 95 -9.07 -6.18 4.08
CA ASP A 95 -8.57 -6.36 5.43
C ASP A 95 -7.10 -6.78 5.44
N GLU A 96 -6.65 -7.35 4.33
CA GLU A 96 -5.27 -7.71 4.03
C GLU A 96 -4.40 -6.43 3.96
N HIS A 97 -4.87 -5.41 3.24
CA HIS A 97 -4.15 -4.15 2.97
C HIS A 97 -3.84 -3.28 4.20
N ARG A 98 -4.29 -3.65 5.40
CA ARG A 98 -4.12 -2.85 6.62
C ARG A 98 -2.67 -2.63 7.04
N ALA A 99 -1.77 -3.50 6.57
CA ALA A 99 -0.38 -3.56 7.03
C ALA A 99 0.65 -3.06 6.02
N GLY A 100 0.23 -2.64 4.82
CA GLY A 100 1.16 -2.23 3.76
C GLY A 100 2.05 -3.36 3.25
N ARG A 101 1.52 -4.59 3.25
CA ARG A 101 2.21 -5.83 2.82
C ARG A 101 1.55 -6.48 1.61
N ASP A 102 0.42 -5.93 1.18
CA ASP A 102 -0.44 -6.48 0.14
C ASP A 102 -0.60 -5.41 -0.94
N LEU A 103 -0.73 -5.85 -2.19
CA LEU A 103 -0.90 -4.98 -3.34
C LEU A 103 -1.92 -5.60 -4.29
N ASP A 104 -2.84 -4.77 -4.79
CA ASP A 104 -3.65 -5.10 -5.95
C ASP A 104 -2.90 -4.76 -7.25
N LEU A 105 -2.64 -5.78 -8.06
CA LEU A 105 -2.11 -5.62 -9.41
C LEU A 105 -3.24 -5.71 -10.44
N ARG A 106 -3.36 -4.71 -11.32
CA ARG A 106 -4.32 -4.75 -12.41
C ARG A 106 -3.87 -5.71 -13.51
N THR A 107 -4.67 -6.73 -13.79
CA THR A 107 -4.37 -7.76 -14.81
C THR A 107 -5.26 -7.70 -16.04
N ASP A 108 -6.44 -7.09 -15.94
CA ASP A 108 -7.47 -6.99 -16.98
C ASP A 108 -7.30 -5.77 -17.91
N GLY A 109 -6.22 -5.02 -17.72
CA GLY A 109 -5.75 -3.98 -18.63
C GLY A 109 -6.21 -2.58 -18.25
N ASP A 110 -5.47 -1.58 -18.74
CA ASP A 110 -5.99 -0.22 -18.88
C ASP A 110 -6.59 -0.05 -20.28
N THR A 111 -7.28 1.07 -20.50
CA THR A 111 -7.87 1.39 -21.80
C THR A 111 -6.83 1.63 -22.92
N LEU A 112 -5.52 1.59 -22.61
CA LEU A 112 -4.43 1.94 -23.54
C LEU A 112 -3.57 0.74 -23.98
N GLN A 113 -3.41 -0.29 -23.15
CA GLN A 113 -2.50 -1.42 -23.40
C GLN A 113 -3.16 -2.81 -23.25
N GLY A 114 -4.44 -2.88 -22.88
CA GLY A 114 -5.18 -4.15 -22.72
C GLY A 114 -4.68 -5.01 -21.55
N GLY A 115 -5.28 -6.17 -21.33
CA GLY A 115 -4.91 -7.06 -20.21
C GLY A 115 -3.48 -7.60 -20.32
N LEU A 116 -2.96 -8.10 -19.19
CA LEU A 116 -1.77 -8.96 -19.22
C LEU A 116 -2.10 -10.25 -20.00
N THR A 117 -1.17 -10.73 -20.80
CA THR A 117 -1.28 -12.06 -21.42
C THR A 117 -1.11 -13.17 -20.37
N SER A 118 -1.38 -14.42 -20.72
CA SER A 118 -1.11 -15.56 -19.82
C SER A 118 0.37 -15.66 -19.47
N ASP A 119 1.26 -15.51 -20.45
CA ASP A 119 2.72 -15.56 -20.22
C ASP A 119 3.19 -14.42 -19.31
N GLN A 120 2.62 -13.23 -19.47
CA GLN A 120 2.91 -12.08 -18.59
C GLN A 120 2.44 -12.31 -17.16
N ARG A 121 1.27 -12.93 -16.96
CA ARG A 121 0.79 -13.31 -15.61
C ARG A 121 1.68 -14.36 -14.96
N ILE A 122 2.11 -15.36 -15.73
CA ILE A 122 3.04 -16.40 -15.26
C ILE A 122 4.37 -15.77 -14.85
N PHE A 123 4.93 -14.89 -15.70
CA PHE A 123 6.15 -14.17 -15.36
C PHE A 123 6.02 -13.37 -14.07
N VAL A 124 4.92 -12.62 -13.90
CA VAL A 124 4.68 -11.86 -12.66
C VAL A 124 4.62 -12.78 -11.44
N TRP A 125 3.93 -13.91 -11.57
CA TRP A 125 3.83 -14.90 -10.49
C TRP A 125 5.20 -15.46 -10.11
N ASP A 126 5.96 -15.94 -11.10
CA ASP A 126 7.27 -16.55 -10.88
C ASP A 126 8.27 -15.56 -10.27
N GLU A 127 8.30 -14.32 -10.79
CA GLU A 127 9.16 -13.26 -10.25
C GLU A 127 8.76 -12.86 -8.83
N TRP A 128 7.46 -12.81 -8.52
CA TRP A 128 7.00 -12.49 -7.18
C TRP A 128 7.44 -13.56 -6.17
N GLU A 129 7.31 -14.84 -6.50
CA GLU A 129 7.75 -15.95 -5.65
C GLU A 129 9.27 -15.93 -5.41
N LEU A 130 10.07 -15.50 -6.40
CA LEU A 130 11.52 -15.38 -6.26
C LEU A 130 11.95 -14.26 -5.29
N LEU A 131 11.12 -13.24 -5.11
CA LEU A 131 11.40 -12.14 -4.17
C LEU A 131 11.09 -12.52 -2.71
N GLY A 132 10.42 -13.66 -2.47
CA GLY A 132 10.04 -14.19 -1.14
C GLY A 132 9.11 -13.29 -0.38
#